data_AF-A0A067RM33-F1
#
_entry.id   AF-A0A067RM33-F1
#
_cell.length_a   1.000
_cell.length_b   1.000
_cell.length_c   1.000
_cell.angle_alpha   90.00
_cell.angle_beta   90.00
_cell.angle_gamma   90.00
#
_symmetry.space_group_name_H-M   'P 1'
#
loop_
_entity.id
_entity.type
_entity.pdbx_description
1 polymer ?
#
loop_
_entity_poly.entity_id
_entity_poly.type
_entity_poly.pdbx_seq_one_letter_code
_entity_poly.pdbx_strand_id
1 'polypeptide(L)'
;MYGCETWSPTQREEHRLQVFQNRVLRRIIGSKREDDGAWRKLHNDELKNMYSSPSIVRVIKSRRMRWAGHVACMDGTRGVHRVLVGNPEGKRPLGRPRRRCEDNLRRDLWEIGIEQNRVRWRALVNSVMNLRVP
;
A
#
# COMPACT_ATOMS: atom_id res chain seq x y z
N MET A 1 0.45 -12.50 -2.32
CA MET A 1 -0.51 -11.67 -3.07
C MET A 1 0.14 -11.26 -4.38
N TYR A 2 -0.29 -11.86 -5.48
CA TYR A 2 0.32 -11.67 -6.80
C TYR A 2 -0.29 -10.44 -7.50
N GLY A 3 0.51 -9.67 -8.23
CA GLY A 3 0.02 -8.54 -9.06
C GLY A 3 -0.45 -7.28 -8.31
N CYS A 4 -0.42 -7.25 -6.97
CA CYS A 4 -0.87 -6.07 -6.21
C CYS A 4 0.06 -4.85 -6.33
N GLU A 5 1.27 -5.05 -6.87
CA GLU A 5 2.32 -4.05 -7.04
C GLU A 5 1.92 -2.95 -8.03
N THR A 6 1.23 -3.30 -9.10
CA THR A 6 0.82 -2.38 -10.18
C THR A 6 -0.65 -1.94 -10.07
N TRP A 7 -1.37 -2.48 -9.08
CA TRP A 7 -2.78 -2.14 -8.90
C TRP A 7 -2.95 -0.71 -8.39
N SER A 8 -3.98 -0.04 -8.91
CA SER A 8 -4.39 1.31 -8.52
C SER A 8 -5.67 1.32 -7.67
N PRO A 9 -5.67 0.75 -6.46
CA PRO A 9 -6.87 0.69 -5.64
C PRO A 9 -7.30 2.09 -5.21
N THR A 10 -8.60 2.30 -5.22
CA THR A 10 -9.28 3.45 -4.63
C THR A 10 -9.32 3.32 -3.10
N GLN A 11 -9.54 4.43 -2.40
CA GLN A 11 -9.72 4.40 -0.93
C GLN A 11 -10.88 3.46 -0.52
N ARG A 12 -11.94 3.37 -1.34
CA ARG A 12 -13.06 2.45 -1.12
C ARG A 12 -12.63 0.99 -1.16
N GLU A 13 -11.76 0.63 -2.11
CA GLU A 13 -11.23 -0.73 -2.22
C GLU A 13 -10.25 -1.04 -1.08
N GLU A 14 -9.38 -0.11 -0.70
CA GLU A 14 -8.51 -0.24 0.47
C GLU A 14 -9.33 -0.47 1.74
N HIS A 15 -10.39 0.29 1.95
CA HIS A 15 -11.30 0.12 3.08
C HIS A 15 -11.99 -1.26 3.05
N ARG A 16 -12.47 -1.70 1.88
CA ARG A 16 -13.06 -3.03 1.71
C ARG A 16 -12.08 -4.15 2.07
N LEU A 17 -10.81 -4.02 1.68
CA LEU A 17 -9.77 -4.99 2.04
C LEU A 17 -9.49 -5.00 3.55
N GLN A 18 -9.50 -3.85 4.22
CA GLN A 18 -9.37 -3.77 5.68
C GLN A 18 -10.57 -4.42 6.39
N VAL A 19 -11.79 -4.14 5.95
CA VAL A 19 -13.01 -4.76 6.50
C VAL A 19 -12.97 -6.26 6.31
N PHE A 20 -12.57 -6.73 5.13
CA PHE A 20 -12.39 -8.16 4.86
C PHE A 20 -11.36 -8.78 5.81
N GLN A 21 -10.16 -8.18 5.95
CA GLN A 21 -9.13 -8.65 6.86
C GLN A 21 -9.65 -8.71 8.30
N ASN A 22 -10.29 -7.65 8.80
CA ASN A 22 -10.83 -7.61 10.17
C ASN A 22 -11.93 -8.66 10.38
N ARG A 23 -12.74 -8.96 9.35
CA ARG A 23 -13.75 -10.03 9.42
C ARG A 23 -13.10 -11.40 9.54
N VAL A 24 -12.03 -11.66 8.79
CA VAL A 24 -11.26 -12.92 8.86
C VAL A 24 -10.58 -13.04 10.23
N LEU A 25 -9.90 -11.99 10.69
CA LEU A 25 -9.21 -11.99 11.99
C LEU A 25 -10.17 -12.23 13.16
N ARG A 26 -11.35 -11.61 13.16
CA ARG A 26 -12.39 -11.89 14.17
C ARG A 26 -12.85 -13.33 14.19
N ARG A 27 -12.87 -13.99 13.03
CA ARG A 27 -13.26 -15.41 12.94
C ARG A 27 -12.17 -16.33 13.49
N ILE A 28 -10.90 -16.00 13.25
CA ILE A 28 -9.76 -16.79 13.73
C ILE A 28 -9.55 -16.62 15.24
N ILE A 29 -9.57 -15.37 15.72
CA ILE A 29 -9.33 -15.04 17.13
C ILE A 29 -10.56 -15.37 17.99
N GLY A 30 -11.76 -15.15 17.44
CA GLY A 30 -13.02 -15.36 18.15
C GLY A 30 -13.47 -14.17 19.00
N SER A 31 -14.39 -14.45 19.91
CA SER A 31 -14.90 -13.50 20.90
C SER A 31 -13.99 -13.43 22.13
N LYS A 32 -14.01 -12.29 22.82
CA LYS A 32 -13.29 -12.10 24.10
C LYS A 32 -14.30 -12.22 25.24
N ARG A 33 -13.89 -12.89 26.32
CA ARG A 33 -14.64 -12.95 27.57
C ARG A 33 -14.26 -11.75 28.44
N GLU A 34 -15.26 -11.06 28.97
CA GLU A 34 -15.08 -9.98 29.95
C GLU A 34 -15.10 -10.51 31.38
N ASP A 35 -14.70 -9.66 32.32
CA ASP A 35 -14.56 -10.02 33.74
C ASP A 35 -15.91 -10.35 34.40
N ASP A 36 -17.01 -9.81 33.85
CA ASP A 36 -18.39 -10.14 34.22
C ASP A 36 -18.86 -11.50 33.65
N GLY A 37 -18.00 -12.17 32.89
CA GLY A 37 -18.28 -13.45 32.25
C GLY A 37 -19.00 -13.36 30.89
N ALA A 38 -19.35 -12.16 30.42
CA ALA A 38 -20.02 -11.96 29.14
C ALA A 38 -19.06 -12.14 27.96
N TRP A 39 -19.58 -12.63 26.84
CA TRP A 39 -18.84 -12.74 25.59
C TRP A 39 -19.13 -11.54 24.70
N ARG A 40 -18.07 -10.86 24.26
CA ARG A 40 -18.21 -9.74 23.31
C ARG A 40 -17.35 -9.90 22.08
N LYS A 41 -17.75 -9.18 21.03
CA LYS A 41 -16.95 -9.03 19.81
C LYS A 41 -15.75 -8.13 20.09
N LEU A 42 -14.63 -8.47 19.47
CA LEU A 42 -13.42 -7.65 19.52
C LEU A 42 -13.59 -6.35 18.73
N HIS A 43 -13.17 -5.25 19.35
CA HIS A 43 -13.10 -3.93 18.73
C HIS A 43 -11.96 -3.87 17.71
N ASN A 44 -12.02 -2.91 16.78
CA ASN A 44 -11.00 -2.78 15.73
C ASN A 44 -9.60 -2.52 16.31
N ASP A 45 -9.48 -1.76 17.39
CA ASP A 45 -8.18 -1.42 17.97
C ASP A 45 -7.60 -2.58 18.79
N GLU A 46 -8.45 -3.35 19.47
CA GLU A 46 -8.03 -4.61 20.11
C GLU A 46 -7.51 -5.61 19.08
N LEU A 47 -8.19 -5.75 17.94
CA LEU A 47 -7.74 -6.60 16.84
C LEU A 47 -6.39 -6.16 16.29
N LYS A 48 -6.16 -4.86 16.14
CA LYS A 48 -4.87 -4.31 15.69
C LYS A 48 -3.76 -4.56 16.72
N ASN A 49 -4.05 -4.43 18.01
CA ASN A 49 -3.06 -4.65 19.06
C ASN A 49 -2.68 -6.14 19.17
N MET A 50 -3.67 -7.04 19.08
CA MET A 50 -3.45 -8.49 19.06
C MET A 50 -2.73 -8.95 17.80
N TYR A 51 -3.05 -8.35 16.65
CA TYR A 51 -2.41 -8.64 15.37
C TYR A 51 -1.29 -7.63 15.13
N SER A 52 -0.10 -7.86 15.72
CA SER A 52 1.08 -7.00 15.56
C SER A 52 1.68 -6.98 14.14
N SER A 53 1.03 -7.66 13.19
CA SER A 53 1.44 -7.72 11.79
C SER A 53 0.83 -6.57 10.96
N PRO A 54 1.51 -6.14 9.88
CA PRO A 54 1.01 -5.07 9.02
C PRO A 54 -0.33 -5.46 8.38
N SER A 55 -1.24 -4.48 8.27
CA SER A 55 -2.51 -4.68 7.55
C SER A 55 -2.27 -5.02 6.08
N ILE A 56 -3.25 -5.67 5.44
CA ILE A 56 -3.19 -6.05 4.02
C ILE A 56 -2.93 -4.85 3.12
N VAL A 57 -3.52 -3.69 3.45
CA VAL A 57 -3.29 -2.43 2.75
C VAL A 57 -1.84 -1.97 2.91
N ARG A 58 -1.28 -2.07 4.12
CA ARG A 58 0.11 -1.72 4.38
C ARG A 58 1.09 -2.65 3.65
N VAL A 59 0.76 -3.94 3.53
CA VAL A 59 1.53 -4.90 2.72
C VAL A 59 1.48 -4.56 1.23
N ILE A 60 0.30 -4.20 0.70
CA ILE A 60 0.14 -3.79 -0.70
C ILE A 60 0.97 -2.53 -0.99
N LYS A 61 0.89 -1.51 -0.12
CA LYS A 61 1.67 -0.27 -0.23
C LYS A 61 3.17 -0.56 -0.21
N SER A 62 3.65 -1.39 0.73
CA SER A 62 5.05 -1.80 0.82
C SER A 62 5.54 -2.51 -0.46
N ARG A 63 4.76 -3.45 -1.00
CA ARG A 63 5.10 -4.16 -2.24
C ARG A 63 5.15 -3.22 -3.44
N ARG A 64 4.17 -2.31 -3.55
CA ARG A 64 4.15 -1.28 -4.60
C ARG A 64 5.38 -0.38 -4.54
N MET A 65 5.79 0.05 -3.35
CA MET A 65 7.01 0.85 -3.17
C MET A 65 8.27 0.07 -3.54
N ARG A 66 8.38 -1.19 -3.11
CA ARG A 66 9.51 -2.06 -3.47
C ARG A 66 9.59 -2.27 -4.99
N TRP A 67 8.45 -2.51 -5.64
CA TRP A 67 8.37 -2.65 -7.09
C TRP A 67 8.79 -1.36 -7.80
N ALA A 68 8.27 -0.20 -7.37
CA ALA A 68 8.66 1.08 -7.94
C ALA A 68 10.15 1.37 -7.76
N GLY A 69 10.71 1.00 -6.60
CA GLY A 69 12.15 1.11 -6.36
C GLY A 69 12.96 0.21 -7.27
N HIS A 70 12.54 -1.05 -7.41
CA HIS A 70 13.18 -2.00 -8.34
C HIS A 70 13.17 -1.48 -9.78
N VAL A 71 12.03 -0.98 -10.27
CA VAL A 71 11.92 -0.41 -11.60
C VAL A 71 12.77 0.85 -11.76
N ALA A 72 12.86 1.70 -10.74
CA ALA A 72 13.69 2.90 -10.77
C ALA A 72 15.21 2.59 -10.80
N CYS A 73 15.62 1.41 -10.31
CA CYS A 73 17.00 0.91 -10.40
C CYS A 73 17.29 0.16 -11.72
N MET A 74 16.28 -0.13 -12.54
CA MET A 74 16.51 -0.76 -13.84
C MET A 74 17.19 0.20 -14.82
N ASP A 75 17.80 -0.38 -15.87
CA ASP A 75 18.30 0.41 -16.99
C ASP A 75 17.17 1.26 -17.61
N GLY A 76 17.55 2.44 -18.10
CA GLY A 76 16.59 3.40 -18.66
C GLY A 76 15.99 2.97 -20.00
N THR A 77 16.53 1.92 -20.63
CA THR A 77 16.06 1.42 -21.93
C THR A 77 14.91 0.41 -21.76
N ARG A 78 14.75 -0.20 -20.57
CA ARG A 78 13.61 -1.07 -20.26
C ARG A 78 12.29 -0.35 -20.42
N GLY A 79 11.35 -1.00 -21.11
CA GLY A 79 10.00 -0.48 -21.32
C GLY A 79 9.29 -0.12 -20.01
N VAL A 80 9.46 -0.93 -18.95
CA VAL A 80 8.82 -0.67 -17.64
C VAL A 80 9.36 0.60 -16.98
N HIS A 81 10.67 0.85 -17.04
CA HIS A 81 11.27 2.10 -16.55
C HIS A 81 10.76 3.30 -17.37
N ARG A 82 10.72 3.17 -18.70
CA ARG A 82 10.19 4.22 -19.59
C ARG A 82 8.71 4.51 -19.35
N VAL A 83 7.89 3.51 -19.02
CA VAL A 83 6.46 3.68 -18.69
C VAL A 83 6.28 4.32 -17.31
N LEU A 84 7.13 3.99 -16.33
CA LEU A 84 7.06 4.56 -14.99
C LEU A 84 7.49 6.03 -14.97
N VAL A 85 8.58 6.36 -15.66
CA VAL A 85 9.17 7.72 -15.68
C VAL A 85 8.59 8.60 -16.79
N GLY A 86 8.15 7.98 -17.89
CA GLY A 86 7.66 8.68 -19.06
C GLY A 86 6.34 9.40 -18.80
N ASN A 87 6.21 10.60 -19.36
CA ASN A 87 4.97 11.35 -19.37
C ASN A 87 4.36 11.29 -20.78
N PRO A 88 3.52 10.29 -21.10
CA PRO A 88 2.91 10.22 -22.42
C PRO A 88 1.98 11.42 -22.61
N GLU A 89 2.25 12.18 -23.67
CA GLU A 89 1.46 13.35 -24.06
C GLU A 89 0.18 12.91 -24.78
N GLY A 90 -0.93 13.60 -24.53
CA GLY A 90 -2.22 13.33 -25.16
C GLY A 90 -3.41 13.33 -24.20
N LYS A 91 -4.62 13.48 -24.77
CA LYS A 91 -5.87 13.40 -24.01
C LYS A 91 -6.17 11.94 -23.64
N ARG A 92 -6.53 11.70 -22.38
CA ARG A 92 -6.93 10.35 -21.93
C ARG A 92 -8.33 10.02 -22.47
N PRO A 93 -8.57 8.77 -22.90
CA PRO A 93 -9.91 8.32 -23.27
C PRO A 93 -10.84 8.31 -22.07
N LEU A 94 -12.12 8.55 -22.33
CA LEU A 94 -13.20 8.48 -21.34
C LEU A 94 -13.32 7.04 -20.80
N GLY A 95 -13.62 6.91 -19.50
CA GLY A 95 -13.81 5.61 -18.83
C GLY A 95 -12.57 5.01 -18.16
N ARG A 96 -11.36 5.54 -18.40
CA ARG A 96 -10.16 5.08 -17.67
C ARG A 96 -10.21 5.50 -16.19
N PRO A 97 -9.76 4.68 -15.23
CA PRO A 97 -9.66 5.09 -13.83
C PRO A 97 -8.93 6.42 -13.66
N ARG A 98 -9.48 7.32 -12.82
CA ARG A 98 -8.91 8.66 -12.61
C ARG A 98 -7.46 8.61 -12.09
N ARG A 99 -7.15 7.63 -11.24
CA ARG A 99 -5.83 7.45 -10.60
C ARG A 99 -4.90 6.60 -11.46
N ARG A 100 -3.69 7.11 -11.70
CA ARG A 100 -2.55 6.33 -12.20
C ARG A 100 -1.91 5.52 -11.08
N CYS A 101 -1.13 4.50 -11.45
CA CYS A 101 -0.24 3.80 -10.51
C CYS A 101 0.72 4.80 -9.82
N GLU A 102 1.25 5.76 -10.60
CA GLU A 102 2.10 6.84 -10.09
C GLU A 102 1.40 7.72 -9.03
N ASP A 103 0.11 8.05 -9.23
CA ASP A 103 -0.65 8.86 -8.27
C ASP A 103 -0.80 8.14 -6.92
N ASN A 104 -0.99 6.81 -6.97
CA ASN A 104 -1.05 6.00 -5.77
C ASN A 104 0.32 5.89 -5.09
N LEU A 105 1.41 5.73 -5.86
CA LEU A 105 2.77 5.78 -5.33
C LEU A 105 3.07 7.11 -4.62
N ARG A 106 2.73 8.24 -5.24
CA ARG A 106 2.91 9.58 -4.62
C ARG A 106 2.12 9.72 -3.33
N ARG A 107 0.87 9.28 -3.31
CA ARG A 107 0.03 9.30 -2.11
C ARG A 107 0.60 8.38 -1.02
N ASP A 108 0.99 7.17 -1.37
CA ASP A 108 1.52 6.21 -0.39
C ASP A 108 2.81 6.76 0.25
N LEU A 109 3.67 7.44 -0.52
CA LEU A 109 4.86 8.14 0.01
C LEU A 109 4.50 9.29 0.95
N TRP A 110 3.48 10.09 0.60
CA TRP A 110 2.98 11.16 1.45
C TRP A 110 2.43 10.62 2.77
N GLU A 111 1.67 9.53 2.73
CA GLU A 111 1.12 8.88 3.92
C GLU A 111 2.19 8.27 4.85
N ILE A 112 3.38 7.94 4.32
CA ILE A 112 4.54 7.47 5.11
C ILE A 112 5.36 8.65 5.66
N GLY A 113 5.00 9.90 5.34
CA GLY A 113 5.67 11.09 5.86
C GLY A 113 6.93 11.45 5.07
N ILE A 114 7.05 10.98 3.82
CA ILE A 114 8.20 11.26 2.98
C ILE A 114 7.89 12.43 2.03
N GLU A 115 8.57 13.55 2.27
CA GLU A 115 8.34 14.84 1.61
C GLU A 115 8.75 14.84 0.12
N GLN A 116 7.88 15.44 -0.72
CA GLN A 116 8.01 15.45 -2.17
C GLN A 116 9.14 16.37 -2.63
N ASN A 117 10.26 15.78 -3.06
CA ASN A 117 11.21 16.50 -3.90
C ASN A 117 11.67 15.59 -5.05
N ARG A 118 11.47 16.05 -6.29
CA ARG A 118 11.61 15.28 -7.54
C ARG A 118 13.05 14.82 -7.80
N VAL A 119 14.04 15.61 -7.35
CA VAL A 119 15.47 15.26 -7.37
C VAL A 119 15.78 14.24 -6.27
N ARG A 120 15.09 14.39 -5.13
CA ARG A 120 15.21 13.50 -3.97
C ARG A 120 14.56 12.14 -4.26
N TRP A 121 13.58 12.02 -5.15
CA TRP A 121 12.89 10.76 -5.51
C TRP A 121 13.84 9.60 -5.86
N ARG A 122 14.91 9.86 -6.64
CA ARG A 122 15.98 8.88 -6.91
C ARG A 122 16.76 8.51 -5.65
N ALA A 123 17.12 9.50 -4.84
CA ALA A 123 17.81 9.30 -3.56
C ALA A 123 16.92 8.63 -2.50
N LEU A 124 15.61 8.76 -2.62
CA LEU A 124 14.60 8.38 -1.64
C LEU A 124 14.11 6.96 -1.87
N VAL A 125 13.98 6.55 -3.14
CA VAL A 125 13.94 5.14 -3.51
C VAL A 125 15.15 4.40 -2.96
N ASN A 126 16.35 5.00 -3.04
CA ASN A 126 17.56 4.43 -2.45
C ASN A 126 17.60 4.51 -0.91
N SER A 127 16.99 5.51 -0.27
CA SER A 127 16.98 5.65 1.20
C SER A 127 15.93 4.79 1.89
N VAL A 128 14.77 4.55 1.26
CA VAL A 128 13.76 3.58 1.72
C VAL A 128 14.34 2.16 1.78
N MET A 129 15.39 1.86 1.01
CA MET A 129 16.14 0.59 1.09
C MET A 129 16.96 0.43 2.37
N ASN A 130 17.31 1.54 3.06
CA ASN A 130 18.08 1.52 4.32
C ASN A 130 17.19 1.45 5.57
N LEU A 131 15.87 1.65 5.42
CA LEU A 131 14.91 1.31 6.45
C LEU A 131 14.58 -0.18 6.33
N ARG A 132 15.52 -1.02 6.80
CA ARG A 132 15.15 -2.31 7.39
C ARG A 132 14.23 -1.99 8.55
N VAL A 133 12.92 -2.03 8.31
CA VAL A 133 11.97 -2.28 9.38
C VAL A 133 12.31 -3.66 9.93
N PRO A 134 12.50 -3.82 11.26
CA PRO A 134 12.92 -5.09 11.86
C PRO A 134 12.03 -6.27 11.46
#